data_AF-A0AA35ICF7-F1
#
_entry.id   AF-A0AA35ICF7-F1
#
_cell.length_a   1.000
_cell.length_b   1.000
_cell.length_c   1.000
_cell.angle_alpha   90.00
_cell.angle_beta   90.00
_cell.angle_gamma   90.00
#
_symmetry.space_group_name_H-M   'P 1'
#
loop_
_entity.id
_entity.type
_entity.pdbx_description
1 polymer ?
#
loop_
_entity_poly.entity_id
_entity_poly.type
_entity_poly.pdbx_seq_one_letter_code
_entity_poly.pdbx_strand_id
1 'polypeptide(L)' 'MSGWISVKDSLPPIRKHVLACRIGKKRNYGPFFAMTCGNELRPWRYIDGDRCDISITHWHELPDLPTE' A
#
# COMPACT_ATOMS: atom_id res chain seq x y z
N MET A 1 15.56 10.15 -1.00
CA MET A 1 14.63 9.52 -1.97
C MET A 1 13.30 9.40 -1.25
N SER A 2 12.30 10.12 -1.77
CA SER A 2 10.89 10.18 -1.36
C SER A 2 10.42 8.89 -0.70
N GLY A 3 9.92 8.95 0.55
CA GLY A 3 9.68 7.88 1.56
C GLY A 3 8.83 6.66 1.17
N TRP A 4 8.85 6.27 -0.09
CA TRP A 4 8.27 5.06 -0.65
C TRP A 4 9.17 3.86 -0.33
N ILE A 5 8.54 2.81 0.17
CA ILE A 5 9.15 1.55 0.58
C ILE A 5 8.69 0.48 -0.41
N SER A 6 9.64 -0.25 -0.97
CA SER A 6 9.33 -1.39 -1.85
C SER A 6 8.72 -2.53 -1.05
N VAL A 7 7.67 -3.15 -1.57
CA VAL A 7 7.02 -4.31 -0.92
C VAL A 7 7.93 -5.53 -0.82
N LYS A 8 9.02 -5.57 -1.59
CA LYS A 8 10.04 -6.62 -1.50
C LYS A 8 10.98 -6.42 -0.32
N ASP A 9 11.14 -5.17 0.12
CA ASP A 9 12.06 -4.82 1.20
C ASP A 9 11.31 -4.91 2.54
N SER A 10 10.08 -4.39 2.59
CA SER A 10 9.24 -4.43 3.78
C SER A 10 7.76 -4.29 3.42
N LEU A 11 6.91 -5.02 4.14
CA LEU A 11 5.46 -4.81 4.12
C LEU A 11 5.04 -3.94 5.32
N PRO A 12 3.99 -3.11 5.18
CA PRO A 12 3.44 -2.40 6.32
C PRO A 12 2.94 -3.38 7.40
N PRO A 13 2.91 -2.96 8.67
CA PRO A 13 2.18 -3.67 9.72
C PRO A 13 0.76 -4.03 9.30
N ILE A 14 0.26 -5.18 9.74
CA ILE A 14 -1.09 -5.68 9.42
C ILE A 14 -2.14 -4.64 9.83
N ARG A 15 -3.13 -4.40 8.96
CA ARG A 15 -4.21 -3.41 9.12
C ARG A 15 -3.76 -1.95 9.16
N LYS A 16 -2.55 -1.65 8.66
CA LYS A 16 -2.08 -0.27 8.50
C LYS A 16 -2.58 0.33 7.19
N HIS A 17 -3.17 1.53 7.28
CA HIS A 17 -3.54 2.35 6.12
C HIS A 17 -2.31 3.05 5.55
N VAL A 18 -2.11 2.94 4.24
CA VAL A 18 -0.95 3.49 3.53
C VAL A 18 -1.35 4.04 2.17
N LEU A 19 -0.50 4.89 1.59
CA LEU A 19 -0.50 5.14 0.16
C LEU A 19 0.25 4.01 -0.52
N ALA A 20 -0.37 3.36 -1.50
CA ALA A 20 0.23 2.31 -2.30
C ALA A 20 0.29 2.74 -3.77
N CYS A 21 1.27 2.23 -4.51
CA CYS A 21 1.31 2.39 -5.94
C CYS A 21 1.85 1.15 -6.64
N ARG A 22 1.66 1.10 -7.95
CA ARG A 22 2.29 0.11 -8.80
C ARG A 22 3.12 0.82 -9.85
N ILE A 23 4.40 0.53 -9.81
CA ILE A 23 5.37 0.91 -10.85
C ILE A 23 5.74 -0.36 -11.59
N GLY A 24 5.50 -0.40 -12.91
CA GLY A 24 5.77 -1.58 -13.72
C GLY A 24 5.96 -1.25 -15.19
N LYS A 25 6.58 -2.18 -15.94
CA LYS A 25 6.95 -1.95 -17.35
C LYS A 25 5.77 -1.68 -18.30
N LYS A 26 4.58 -2.23 -18.01
CA LYS A 26 3.39 -2.12 -18.89
C LYS A 26 2.34 -1.13 -18.40
N ARG A 27 2.25 -0.91 -17.08
CA ARG A 27 1.23 -0.05 -16.48
C ARG A 27 1.71 0.46 -15.14
N ASN A 28 1.64 1.77 -14.99
CA ASN A 28 1.79 2.43 -13.71
C ASN A 28 0.40 2.77 -13.18
N TYR A 29 0.19 2.52 -11.90
CA TYR A 29 -0.93 3.07 -11.17
C TYR A 29 -0.36 4.11 -10.23
N GLY A 30 -0.90 5.33 -10.32
CA GLY A 30 -0.56 6.40 -9.39
C GLY A 30 -0.89 6.01 -7.95
N PRO A 31 -0.49 6.83 -6.97
CA PRO A 31 -0.77 6.59 -5.56
C PRO A 31 -2.28 6.42 -5.30
N PHE A 32 -2.64 5.39 -4.55
CA PHE A 32 -4.00 5.13 -4.08
C PHE A 32 -3.97 4.61 -2.63
N PHE A 33 -5.08 4.72 -1.93
CA PHE A 33 -5.16 4.24 -0.55
C PHE A 33 -5.35 2.72 -0.51
N ALA A 34 -4.56 2.06 0.33
CA ALA A 34 -4.67 0.63 0.58
C ALA A 34 -4.36 0.31 2.04
N MET A 35 -4.72 -0.89 2.44
CA MET A 35 -4.42 -1.44 3.75
C MET A 35 -3.88 -2.86 3.62
N THR A 36 -2.96 -3.24 4.50
CA THR A 36 -2.51 -4.63 4.58
C THR A 36 -3.50 -5.51 5.34
N CYS A 37 -3.78 -6.72 4.88
CA CYS A 37 -4.75 -7.62 5.53
C CYS A 37 -4.14 -8.88 6.17
N GLY A 38 -2.80 -8.98 6.23
CA GLY A 38 -2.10 -10.09 6.91
C GLY A 38 -2.18 -11.44 6.20
N ASN A 39 -2.69 -11.48 4.96
CA ASN A 39 -2.70 -12.67 4.13
C ASN A 39 -1.42 -12.72 3.29
N GLU A 40 -0.62 -13.78 3.44
CA GLU A 40 0.68 -13.93 2.76
C GLU A 40 0.56 -13.97 1.23
N LEU A 41 -0.50 -14.55 0.69
CA LEU A 41 -0.72 -14.65 -0.76
C LEU A 41 -1.33 -13.37 -1.34
N ARG A 42 -2.10 -12.63 -0.52
CA ARG A 42 -2.79 -11.41 -0.93
C ARG A 42 -2.75 -10.38 0.19
N PRO A 43 -1.62 -9.71 0.39
CA PRO A 43 -1.45 -8.88 1.56
C PRO A 43 -2.25 -7.58 1.51
N TRP A 44 -2.93 -7.23 0.40
CA TRP A 44 -3.51 -5.90 0.19
C TRP A 44 -5.04 -5.89 0.04
N ARG A 45 -5.68 -4.84 0.57
CA ARG A 45 -7.09 -4.49 0.37
C ARG A 45 -7.22 -2.99 0.11
N TYR A 46 -8.30 -2.61 -0.56
CA TYR A 46 -8.72 -1.22 -0.61
C TYR A 46 -9.28 -0.81 0.75
N ILE A 47 -9.31 0.50 1.00
CA ILE A 47 -9.73 1.06 2.30
C ILE A 47 -11.22 0.89 2.60
N ASP A 48 -12.03 0.67 1.58
CA ASP A 48 -13.45 0.29 1.69
C ASP A 48 -13.64 -1.19 2.11
N GLY A 49 -12.55 -1.95 2.24
CA GLY A 49 -12.56 -3.36 2.60
C GLY A 49 -12.58 -4.30 1.41
N ASP A 50 -12.71 -3.77 0.18
CA ASP A 50 -12.71 -4.56 -1.04
C ASP A 50 -11.34 -5.14 -1.36
N ARG A 51 -11.38 -6.18 -2.18
CA ARG A 51 -10.18 -6.87 -2.63
C ARG A 51 -9.34 -5.95 -3.52
N CYS A 52 -8.07 -5.78 -3.17
CA CYS A 52 -7.12 -5.09 -4.04
C CYS A 52 -6.61 -6.04 -5.13
N ASP A 53 -7.02 -5.81 -6.37
CA ASP A 53 -6.54 -6.57 -7.54
C ASP A 53 -5.28 -5.98 -8.19
N ILE A 54 -4.78 -4.86 -7.65
CA ILE A 54 -3.52 -4.25 -8.10
C ILE A 54 -2.34 -4.95 -7.41
N SER A 55 -1.39 -5.44 -8.21
CA SER A 55 -0.09 -5.88 -7.71
C SER A 55 0.76 -4.67 -7.29
N ILE A 56 0.60 -4.23 -6.06
CA ILE A 56 1.33 -3.11 -5.46
C ILE A 56 2.84 -3.41 -5.45
N THR A 57 3.66 -2.41 -5.76
CA THR A 57 5.12 -2.54 -5.74
C THR A 57 5.79 -1.64 -4.72
N HIS A 58 5.19 -0.50 -4.38
CA HIS A 58 5.69 0.41 -3.35
C HIS A 58 4.54 0.93 -2.48
N TRP A 59 4.85 1.26 -1.24
CA TRP A 59 3.93 1.90 -0.30
C TRP A 59 4.61 3.04 0.44
N HIS A 60 3.83 3.97 0.98
CA HIS A 60 4.27 5.12 1.74
C HIS A 60 3.37 5.29 2.95
N GLU A 61 3.96 5.60 4.10
CA GLU A 61 3.24 5.86 5.33
C GLU A 61 2.35 7.11 5.20
N LEU A 62 1.14 7.04 5.75
CA LEU A 62 0.29 8.22 5.87
C LEU A 62 0.78 9.06 7.05
N PRO A 63 0.73 10.40 6.96
CA PRO A 63 0.95 11.23 8.12
C PRO A 63 -0.08 10.90 9.20
N ASP A 64 0.32 11.03 10.46
CA ASP A 64 -0.61 10.94 11.57
C ASP A 64 -1.71 11.99 11.42
N LEU A 65 -2.92 11.62 11.86
CA LEU A 65 -4.01 12.57 11.93
C LEU A 65 -3.63 13.71 12.89
N PRO A 66 -3.98 14.96 12.56
CA PRO A 66 -3.83 16.04 13.53
C PRO A 66 -4.61 15.66 14.79
N THR A 67 -3.94 15.75 15.94
CA THR A 67 -4.54 15.60 17.26
C THR A 67 -5.18 16.93 17.66
N GLU A 68 -6.37 16.87 18.26
CA GLU A 68 -7.09 18.04 18.81
C GLU A 68 -6.45 18.51 20.13
#